data_AF-A0A7C3SEW4-F1
#
_entry.id   AF-A0A7C3SEW4-F1
#
_cell.length_a   1.000
_cell.length_b   1.000
_cell.length_c   1.000
_cell.angle_alpha   90.00
_cell.angle_beta   90.00
_cell.angle_gamma   90.00
#
_symmetry.space_group_name_H-M   'P 1'
#
loop_
_entity.id
_entity.type
_entity.pdbx_description
1 polymer ?
#
loop_
_entity_poly.entity_id
_entity_poly.type
_entity_poly.pdbx_seq_one_letter_code
_entity_poly.pdbx_strand_id
1 'polypeptide(L)'
;MPISTVPYKRKYAHTKSRGRESTVVCGICGRQVPKYKTFVVRKGFRINDPTILQQVDKRFIHTMTRTIRVCPACARFMGIVKPGKSVRKKHLR
;
A
#
# COMPACT_ATOMS: atom_id res chain seq x y z
N MET A 1 -12.03 8.70 -2.22
CA MET A 1 -11.01 7.66 -2.57
C MET A 1 -9.65 8.12 -2.07
N PRO A 2 -8.88 7.32 -1.32
CA PRO A 2 -7.55 7.76 -0.89
C PRO A 2 -6.67 7.97 -2.13
N ILE A 3 -6.12 9.19 -2.26
CA ILE A 3 -5.14 9.51 -3.29
C ILE A 3 -3.90 8.66 -2.98
N SER A 4 -3.61 7.68 -3.84
CA SER A 4 -2.41 6.86 -3.70
C SER A 4 -1.18 7.77 -3.82
N THR A 5 -0.48 8.01 -2.71
CA THR A 5 0.74 8.83 -2.67
C THR A 5 1.90 8.21 -3.47
N VAL A 6 1.72 6.96 -3.92
CA VAL A 6 2.75 6.17 -4.56
C VAL A 6 2.72 6.32 -6.09
N PRO A 7 3.87 6.59 -6.75
CA PRO A 7 3.90 6.86 -8.18
C PRO A 7 3.68 5.63 -9.07
N TYR A 8 3.00 5.83 -10.21
CA TYR A 8 2.73 4.80 -11.23
C TYR A 8 4.00 4.29 -11.92
N LYS A 9 4.85 5.22 -12.37
CA LYS A 9 6.21 4.93 -12.83
C LYS A 9 7.18 5.27 -11.70
N ARG A 10 7.96 4.30 -11.23
CA ARG A 10 9.03 4.51 -10.26
C ARG A 10 10.35 3.96 -10.80
N LYS A 11 11.44 4.67 -10.50
CA LYS A 11 12.79 4.09 -10.60
C LYS A 11 12.90 3.07 -9.46
N TYR A 12 12.89 1.79 -9.82
CA TYR A 12 13.07 0.71 -8.85
C TYR A 12 14.55 0.63 -8.48
N ALA A 13 14.99 1.58 -7.65
CA ALA A 13 16.35 1.60 -7.14
C ALA A 13 16.43 0.75 -5.88
N HIS A 14 17.37 -0.18 -5.90
CA HIS A 14 17.80 -0.86 -4.69
C HIS A 14 18.51 0.15 -3.77
N THR A 15 18.58 -0.14 -2.46
CA THR A 15 19.44 0.66 -1.57
C THR A 15 20.90 0.52 -2.03
N LYS A 16 21.63 1.63 -2.09
CA LYS A 16 23.00 1.70 -2.62
C LYS A 16 24.00 0.77 -1.91
N SER A 17 23.67 0.32 -0.69
CA SER A 17 24.56 -0.45 0.18
C SER A 17 24.41 -1.96 0.11
N ARG A 18 23.38 -2.50 -0.54
CA ARG A 18 23.14 -3.95 -0.58
C ARG A 18 23.15 -4.46 -2.03
N GLY A 19 23.78 -5.61 -2.27
CA GLY A 19 23.78 -6.27 -3.60
C GLY A 19 22.53 -7.13 -3.86
N ARG A 20 21.88 -7.63 -2.80
CA ARG A 20 20.65 -8.45 -2.86
C ARG A 20 19.71 -8.09 -1.71
N GLU A 21 18.44 -7.81 -2.02
CA GLU A 21 17.40 -7.61 -1.01
C GLU A 21 16.64 -8.90 -0.70
N SER A 22 15.95 -8.89 0.44
CA SER A 22 14.98 -9.93 0.77
C SER A 22 13.79 -9.90 -0.18
N THR A 23 13.28 -11.09 -0.49
CA THR A 23 12.02 -11.30 -1.20
C THR A 23 10.87 -11.36 -0.21
N VAL A 24 9.70 -10.91 -0.64
CA VAL A 24 8.45 -10.99 0.13
C VAL A 24 7.37 -11.58 -0.77
N VAL A 25 6.50 -12.38 -0.17
CA VAL A 25 5.33 -12.95 -0.85
C VAL A 25 4.26 -11.86 -1.02
N CYS A 26 3.71 -11.76 -2.23
CA CYS A 26 2.58 -10.88 -2.51
C CYS A 26 1.33 -11.37 -1.78
N GLY A 27 0.71 -10.53 -0.96
CA GLY A 27 -0.51 -10.87 -0.20
C GLY A 27 -1.79 -11.03 -1.02
N ILE A 28 -1.70 -11.10 -2.36
CA ILE A 28 -2.84 -11.31 -3.27
C ILE A 28 -2.55 -12.50 -4.19
N CYS A 29 -1.49 -12.42 -5.00
CA CYS A 29 -1.17 -13.47 -5.97
C CYS A 29 -0.15 -14.52 -5.50
N GLY A 30 0.41 -14.39 -4.29
CA GLY A 30 1.37 -15.36 -3.74
C GLY A 30 2.77 -15.35 -4.37
N ARG A 31 3.02 -14.55 -5.42
CA ARG A 31 4.35 -14.48 -6.06
C ARG A 31 5.41 -13.90 -5.12
N GLN A 32 6.61 -14.47 -5.15
CA GLN A 32 7.79 -13.90 -4.49
C GLN A 32 8.33 -12.71 -5.28
N VAL A 33 8.44 -11.55 -4.63
CA VAL A 33 8.89 -10.31 -5.25
C VAL A 33 9.91 -9.62 -4.33
N PRO A 34 11.00 -9.04 -4.86
CA PRO A 34 11.93 -8.26 -4.05
C PRO A 34 11.24 -7.12 -3.32
N LYS A 35 11.60 -6.91 -2.04
CA LYS A 35 10.91 -5.96 -1.16
C LYS A 35 10.83 -4.54 -1.73
N TYR A 36 11.91 -4.00 -2.32
CA TYR A 36 11.93 -2.68 -2.97
C TYR A 36 10.92 -2.52 -4.13
N LYS A 37 10.55 -3.63 -4.78
CA LYS A 37 9.57 -3.65 -5.89
C LYS A 37 8.13 -3.80 -5.43
N THR A 38 7.86 -3.95 -4.13
CA THR A 38 6.49 -4.11 -3.62
C THR A 38 5.84 -2.78 -3.24
N PHE A 39 4.54 -2.80 -3.00
CA PHE A 39 3.73 -1.70 -2.50
C PHE A 39 3.15 -2.09 -1.14
N VAL A 40 3.30 -1.22 -0.14
CA VAL A 40 2.77 -1.47 1.21
C VAL A 40 1.34 -0.94 1.28
N VAL A 41 0.40 -1.82 1.63
CA VAL A 41 -1.01 -1.47 1.82
C VAL A 41 -1.41 -1.87 3.23
N ARG A 42 -1.99 -0.91 3.97
CA ARG A 42 -2.64 -1.19 5.25
C ARG A 42 -4.09 -1.60 4.97
N LYS A 43 -4.42 -2.86 5.24
CA LYS A 43 -5.80 -3.35 5.23
C LYS A 43 -6.24 -3.49 6.67
N GLY A 44 -7.36 -2.90 7.03
CA GLY A 44 -7.95 -3.04 8.36
C GLY A 44 -9.45 -2.99 8.24
N PHE A 45 -10.13 -3.56 9.24
CA PHE A 45 -11.56 -3.38 9.39
C PHE A 45 -11.80 -1.95 9.88
N ARG A 46 -12.64 -1.18 9.18
CA ARG A 46 -13.09 0.14 9.61
C ARG A 46 -14.58 0.06 9.79
N ILE A 47 -15.05 0.26 11.02
CA ILE A 47 -16.46 0.43 11.31
C ILE A 47 -16.78 1.88 10.95
N ASN A 48 -17.45 2.07 9.81
CA ASN A 48 -17.87 3.38 9.33
C ASN A 48 -19.38 3.60 9.51
N ASP A 49 -20.11 2.61 10.02
CA ASP A 49 -21.55 2.71 10.18
C ASP A 49 -21.90 3.71 11.28
N PRO A 50 -22.68 4.76 10.96
CA PRO A 50 -22.94 5.86 11.89
C PRO A 50 -23.75 5.40 13.11
N THR A 51 -24.60 4.38 12.95
CA THR A 51 -25.42 3.81 14.03
C THR A 51 -24.57 3.10 15.08
N ILE A 52 -23.60 2.29 14.65
CA ILE A 52 -22.67 1.58 15.54
C ILE A 52 -21.74 2.57 16.24
N LEU A 53 -21.29 3.61 15.53
CA LEU A 53 -20.41 4.64 16.09
C LEU A 53 -21.10 5.56 17.11
N GLN A 54 -22.43 5.65 17.11
CA GLN A 54 -23.19 6.37 18.14
C GLN A 54 -23.41 5.51 19.40
N GLN A 55 -23.46 4.18 19.25
CA GLN A 55 -23.70 3.25 20.35
C GLN A 55 -22.44 2.84 21.09
N VAL A 56 -21.28 2.86 20.41
CA VAL A 56 -20.02 2.38 20.97
C VAL A 56 -18.98 3.50 21.02
N ASP A 57 -18.41 3.70 22.19
CA ASP A 57 -17.34 4.66 22.40
C ASP A 57 -16.08 4.28 21.62
N LYS A 58 -15.53 5.22 20.85
CA LYS A 58 -14.36 5.01 19.97
C LYS A 58 -13.13 4.46 20.70
N ARG A 59 -13.03 4.68 22.01
CA ARG A 59 -11.92 4.22 22.86
C ARG A 59 -11.91 2.70 23.05
N PHE A 60 -13.07 2.05 22.94
CA PHE A 60 -13.21 0.59 23.12
C PHE A 60 -13.20 -0.18 21.79
N ILE A 61 -13.07 0.54 20.66
CA ILE A 61 -13.08 -0.07 19.33
C ILE A 61 -11.64 -0.49 18.97
N HIS A 62 -11.30 -1.74 19.27
CA HIS A 62 -10.03 -2.35 18.87
C HIS A 62 -10.16 -3.02 17.50
N THR A 63 -9.89 -2.28 16.42
CA THR A 63 -9.87 -2.87 15.07
C THR A 63 -8.53 -3.51 14.72
N MET A 64 -8.56 -4.73 14.17
CA MET A 64 -7.36 -5.34 13.61
C MET A 64 -6.92 -4.62 12.32
N THR A 65 -5.67 -4.19 12.29
CA THR A 65 -5.03 -3.69 11.06
C THR A 65 -3.88 -4.61 10.68
N ARG A 66 -3.83 -5.01 9.40
CA ARG A 66 -2.75 -5.81 8.83
C ARG A 66 -2.04 -5.03 7.72
N THR A 67 -0.72 -5.09 7.71
CA THR A 67 0.09 -4.57 6.59
C THR A 67 0.35 -5.70 5.61
N ILE A 68 -0.05 -5.50 4.35
CA ILE A 68 0.24 -6.45 3.27
C ILE A 68 1.18 -5.79 2.25
N ARG A 69 2.03 -6.60 1.63
CA ARG A 69 2.85 -6.18 0.50
C ARG A 69 2.28 -6.73 -0.81
N VAL A 70 2.21 -5.87 -1.81
CA VAL A 70 1.55 -6.16 -3.08
C VAL A 70 2.54 -5.99 -4.22
N CYS A 71 2.51 -6.90 -5.20
CA CYS A 71 3.35 -6.82 -6.40
C CYS A 71 2.87 -5.73 -7.36
N PRO A 72 3.71 -5.30 -8.33
CA PRO A 72 3.31 -4.25 -9.26
C PRO A 72 2.10 -4.57 -10.13
N ALA A 73 1.93 -5.83 -10.54
CA ALA A 73 0.79 -6.25 -11.35
C ALA A 73 -0.52 -6.15 -10.56
N CYS A 74 -0.59 -6.76 -9.38
CA CYS A 74 -1.78 -6.71 -8.52
C CYS A 74 -2.11 -5.29 -8.07
N ALA A 75 -1.11 -4.44 -7.82
CA ALA A 75 -1.33 -3.05 -7.43
C ALA A 75 -1.96 -2.21 -8.57
N ARG A 76 -1.65 -2.52 -9.84
CA ARG A 76 -2.30 -1.89 -11.00
C ARG A 76 -3.71 -2.43 -11.18
N PHE A 77 -3.87 -3.75 -11.13
CA PHE A 77 -5.17 -4.41 -11.31
C PHE A 77 -6.20 -3.94 -10.27
N MET A 78 -5.81 -3.86 -8.99
CA MET A 78 -6.68 -3.35 -7.92
C MET A 78 -6.84 -1.82 -7.90
N GLY A 79 -6.22 -1.09 -8.82
CA GLY A 79 -6.28 0.38 -8.85
C GLY A 79 -5.64 1.08 -7.65
N ILE A 80 -4.77 0.39 -6.90
CA ILE A 80 -3.96 0.97 -5.83
C ILE A 80 -2.97 1.99 -6.41
N VAL A 81 -2.50 1.73 -7.63
CA VAL A 81 -1.56 2.59 -8.36
C VAL A 81 -2.22 3.03 -9.66
N LYS A 82 -2.53 4.32 -9.79
CA LYS A 82 -3.24 4.88 -10.95
C LYS A 82 -2.31 5.71 -11.85
N PRO A 83 -2.36 5.56 -13.18
CA PRO A 83 -1.66 6.48 -14.08
C PRO A 83 -2.16 7.92 -13.86
N GLY A 84 -1.25 8.90 -13.83
CA GLY A 84 -1.58 10.31 -13.64
C GLY A 84 -1.80 10.80 -12.20
N LYS A 85 -2.00 9.91 -11.21
CA LYS A 85 -2.12 10.27 -9.78
C LYS A 85 -0.83 10.10 -8.97
N SER A 86 0.28 9.78 -9.64
CA SER A 86 1.61 9.83 -9.04
C SER A 86 1.90 11.25 -8.61
N VAL A 87 2.21 11.48 -7.33
CA VAL A 87 2.60 12.80 -6.82
C VAL A 87 3.73 13.33 -7.71
N ARG A 88 3.43 14.31 -8.58
CA ARG A 88 4.44 15.06 -9.32
C ARG A 88 5.19 15.84 -8.25
N LYS A 89 6.39 15.37 -7.88
CA LYS A 89 7.25 16.07 -6.94
C LYS A 89 7.49 17.48 -7.51
N LYS A 90 6.94 18.51 -6.87
CA LYS A 90 7.01 19.92 -7.31
C LYS A 90 8.45 20.41 -7.62
N HIS A 91 9.46 19.72 -7.11
CA HIS A 91 10.89 20.05 -7.21
C HIS A 91 11.66 19.31 -8.32
N LEU A 92 11.03 18.42 -9.09
CA LEU A 92 11.63 17.95 -10.35
C LEU A 92 11.02 18.76 -11.50
N ARG A 93 11.64 19.91 -11.81
CA ARG A 93 11.50 20.56 -13.11
C ARG A 93 12.42 19.85 -14.10
#